data_AF-A0A0P9I6G7-F1
#
_entry.id   AF-A0A0P9I6G7-F1
#
_cell.length_a   1.000
_cell.length_b   1.000
_cell.length_c   1.000
_cell.angle_alpha   90.00
_cell.angle_beta   90.00
_cell.angle_gamma   90.00
#
_symmetry.space_group_name_H-M   'P 1'
#
loop_
_entity.id
_entity.type
_entity.pdbx_description
1 polymer ?
#
loop_
_entity_poly.entity_id
_entity_poly.type
_entity_poly.pdbx_seq_one_letter_code
_entity_poly.pdbx_strand_id
1 'polypeptide(L)'
;MVSQSKAVFIRGLDQTLYYRFVAKAKEQGKTVGDLMNQTMRETIQGKGESQNLDPYTLVIGGSVHLSRDDILGIYKEVGKEFSIENTGHLTLDQDIDREALRCIEKIKNTGSLRAPKHLHHLVLLKIGQIYGAIEKY
;
A
#
# COMPACT_ATOMS: atom_id res chain seq x y z
N MET A 1 -22.40 7.63 -7.24
CA MET A 1 -21.26 7.11 -8.03
C MET A 1 -20.22 8.22 -8.14
N VAL A 2 -19.14 8.16 -7.35
CA VAL A 2 -18.08 9.18 -7.42
C VAL A 2 -17.00 8.67 -8.37
N SER A 3 -17.00 9.19 -9.60
CA SER A 3 -15.84 9.05 -10.49
C SER A 3 -14.78 10.03 -9.99
N GLN A 4 -13.90 9.58 -9.11
CA GLN A 4 -12.75 10.38 -8.69
C GLN A 4 -11.83 10.57 -9.89
N SER A 5 -11.47 11.82 -10.17
CA SER A 5 -10.65 12.23 -11.31
C SER A 5 -9.40 11.38 -11.46
N LYS A 6 -9.30 10.62 -12.56
CA LYS A 6 -8.17 9.74 -12.90
C LYS A 6 -6.87 10.47 -13.28
N ALA A 7 -6.78 11.78 -13.04
CA ALA A 7 -5.68 12.62 -13.49
C ALA A 7 -4.74 12.93 -12.33
N VAL A 8 -3.48 12.50 -12.45
CA VAL A 8 -2.40 12.78 -11.50
C VAL A 8 -1.38 13.68 -12.20
N PHE A 9 -1.02 14.80 -11.55
CA PHE A 9 0.00 15.72 -12.05
C PHE A 9 1.34 15.44 -11.39
N ILE A 10 2.37 15.15 -12.19
CA ILE A 10 3.75 14.95 -11.72
C ILE A 10 4.53 16.23 -12.00
N ARG A 11 4.97 16.92 -10.93
CA ARG A 11 5.77 18.14 -11.03
C ARG A 11 7.27 17.80 -11.09
N GLY A 12 8.04 18.60 -11.81
CA GLY A 12 9.50 18.43 -11.91
C GLY A 12 9.96 17.29 -12.81
N LEU A 13 9.06 16.70 -13.61
CA LEU A 13 9.44 15.71 -14.61
C LEU A 13 10.28 16.40 -15.69
N ASP A 14 11.48 15.86 -15.95
CA ASP A 14 12.33 16.35 -17.02
C ASP A 14 11.61 16.24 -18.38
N GLN A 15 11.55 17.36 -19.10
CA GLN A 15 10.77 17.47 -20.34
C GLN A 15 11.34 16.57 -21.44
N THR A 16 12.68 16.43 -21.50
CA THR A 16 13.35 15.56 -22.47
C THR A 16 13.04 14.09 -22.19
N LEU A 17 13.09 13.70 -20.92
CA LEU A 17 12.73 12.35 -20.46
C LEU A 17 11.27 12.02 -20.80
N TYR A 18 10.34 12.95 -20.56
CA TYR A 18 8.93 12.77 -20.90
C TYR A 18 8.74 12.49 -22.39
N TYR A 19 9.34 13.28 -23.29
CA TYR A 19 9.20 13.05 -24.74
C TYR A 19 9.80 11.73 -25.20
N ARG A 20 10.92 11.29 -24.62
CA ARG A 20 11.48 9.94 -24.87
C ARG A 20 10.51 8.85 -24.45
N PHE A 21 9.82 9.06 -23.33
CA PHE A 21 8.79 8.15 -22.83
C PHE A 21 7.56 8.10 -23.75
N VAL A 22 7.14 9.24 -24.30
CA VAL A 22 6.08 9.34 -25.31
C VAL A 22 6.43 8.56 -26.58
N ALA A 23 7.66 8.72 -27.09
CA ALA A 23 8.13 7.99 -28.27
C ALA A 23 8.09 6.47 -28.02
N LYS A 24 8.64 6.01 -26.89
CA LYS A 24 8.64 4.60 -26.51
C LYS A 24 7.22 4.02 -26.34
N ALA A 25 6.27 4.81 -25.84
CA ALA A 25 4.88 4.37 -25.72
C ALA A 25 4.24 4.17 -27.11
N LYS A 26 4.49 5.10 -28.06
CA LYS A 26 4.03 4.99 -29.45
C LYS A 26 4.61 3.76 -30.16
N GLU A 27 5.90 3.51 -30.00
CA GLU A 27 6.58 2.32 -30.56
C GLU A 27 5.92 1.02 -30.08
N GLN A 28 5.44 0.98 -28.83
CA GLN A 28 4.79 -0.18 -28.24
C GLN A 28 3.27 -0.23 -28.44
N GLY A 29 2.68 0.73 -29.17
CA GLY A 29 1.23 0.82 -29.36
C GLY A 29 0.46 1.06 -28.06
N LYS A 30 1.09 1.67 -27.04
CA LYS A 30 0.53 1.93 -25.71
C LYS A 30 0.33 3.42 -25.48
N THR A 31 -0.56 3.78 -24.54
CA THR A 31 -0.61 5.16 -24.06
C THR A 31 0.59 5.46 -23.16
N VAL A 32 0.92 6.75 -23.00
CA VAL A 32 1.95 7.20 -22.06
C VAL A 32 1.61 6.75 -20.63
N GLY A 33 0.32 6.79 -20.27
CA GLY A 33 -0.17 6.31 -18.98
C GLY A 33 0.08 4.83 -18.77
N ASP A 34 -0.16 3.98 -19.79
CA ASP A 34 0.08 2.53 -19.70
C ASP A 34 1.56 2.22 -19.50
N LEU A 35 2.43 2.87 -20.28
CA LEU A 35 3.88 2.70 -20.15
C LEU A 35 4.38 3.21 -18.79
N MET A 36 3.82 4.30 -18.28
CA MET A 36 4.20 4.87 -16.99
C MET A 36 3.78 3.95 -15.85
N ASN A 37 2.54 3.45 -15.89
CA ASN A 37 2.04 2.48 -14.93
C ASN A 37 2.89 1.21 -14.93
N GLN A 38 3.23 0.68 -16.11
CA GLN A 38 4.11 -0.49 -16.22
C GLN A 38 5.48 -0.21 -15.61
N THR A 39 6.12 0.90 -15.97
CA THR A 39 7.48 1.23 -15.52
C THR A 39 7.52 1.51 -14.02
N MET A 40 6.52 2.21 -13.48
CA MET A 40 6.37 2.44 -12.04
C MET A 40 6.18 1.11 -11.30
N ARG A 41 5.34 0.20 -11.81
CA ARG A 41 5.20 -1.15 -11.24
C ARG A 41 6.52 -1.89 -11.25
N GLU A 42 7.24 -1.90 -12.37
CA GLU A 42 8.55 -2.56 -12.49
C GLU A 42 9.60 -1.97 -11.54
N THR A 43 9.51 -0.67 -11.24
CA THR A 43 10.43 0.02 -10.32
C THR A 43 10.07 -0.26 -8.86
N ILE A 44 8.78 -0.26 -8.51
CA ILE A 44 8.30 -0.58 -7.15
C ILE A 44 8.51 -2.07 -6.84
N GLN A 45 8.28 -2.93 -7.82
CA GLN A 45 8.44 -4.38 -7.69
C GLN A 45 9.90 -4.84 -7.84
N GLY A 46 10.80 -3.96 -8.29
CA GLY A 46 12.22 -4.26 -8.53
C GLY A 46 12.40 -5.38 -9.54
N LYS A 47 12.68 -5.07 -10.81
CA LYS A 47 13.08 -6.09 -11.80
C LYS A 47 14.36 -6.80 -11.34
N GLY A 48 14.18 -7.94 -10.68
CA GLY A 48 15.22 -8.80 -10.15
C GLY A 48 14.70 -9.98 -9.34
N GLU A 49 13.51 -9.90 -8.75
CA GLU A 49 12.90 -11.04 -8.08
C GLU A 49 11.41 -11.04 -8.38
N SER A 50 10.92 -12.17 -8.90
CA SER A 50 9.53 -12.55 -8.78
C SER A 50 9.20 -12.64 -7.29
N GLN A 51 8.94 -11.52 -6.64
CA GLN A 51 8.26 -11.55 -5.37
C GLN A 51 6.85 -11.99 -5.73
N ASN A 52 6.61 -13.28 -5.51
CA ASN A 52 5.30 -13.75 -5.10
C ASN A 52 4.74 -12.64 -4.22
N LEU A 53 3.80 -11.83 -4.74
CA LEU A 53 2.90 -11.11 -3.86
C LEU A 53 2.34 -12.23 -3.01
N ASP A 54 2.78 -12.31 -1.76
CA ASP A 54 2.26 -13.30 -0.84
C ASP A 54 0.75 -13.13 -0.97
N PRO A 55 -0.01 -14.18 -1.37
CA PRO A 55 -1.42 -14.04 -1.71
C PRO A 55 -2.26 -13.55 -0.52
N TYR A 56 -1.61 -13.41 0.64
CA TYR A 56 -2.06 -12.98 1.94
C TYR A 56 -1.54 -11.57 2.29
N THR A 57 -1.34 -10.72 1.28
CA THR A 57 -0.94 -9.31 1.48
C THR A 57 -2.10 -8.38 1.16
N LEU A 58 -2.57 -7.65 2.18
CA LEU A 58 -3.58 -6.60 2.03
C LEU A 58 -2.91 -5.30 1.58
N VAL A 59 -3.10 -4.93 0.31
CA VAL A 59 -2.54 -3.70 -0.28
C VAL A 59 -3.57 -2.58 -0.23
N ILE A 60 -3.21 -1.48 0.44
CA ILE A 60 -4.08 -0.31 0.65
C ILE A 60 -3.48 0.90 -0.06
N GLY A 61 -4.10 1.31 -1.16
CA GLY A 61 -3.78 2.55 -1.89
C GLY A 61 -4.77 3.70 -1.66
N GLY A 62 -5.93 3.39 -1.08
CA GLY A 62 -6.99 4.36 -0.75
C GLY A 62 -7.07 4.62 0.75
N SER A 63 -8.29 4.71 1.28
CA SER A 63 -8.54 4.85 2.72
C SER A 63 -9.32 3.64 3.23
N VAL A 64 -8.83 3.02 4.30
CA VAL A 64 -9.45 1.85 4.93
C VAL A 64 -9.48 2.03 6.45
N HIS A 65 -10.60 1.63 7.05
CA HIS A 65 -10.76 1.45 8.48
C HIS A 65 -10.80 -0.06 8.74
N LEU A 66 -10.02 -0.54 9.69
CA LEU A 66 -10.03 -1.95 10.11
C LEU A 66 -10.48 -2.04 11.56
N SER A 67 -11.52 -2.83 11.79
CA SER A 67 -11.96 -3.25 13.12
C SER A 67 -11.28 -4.55 13.56
N ARG A 68 -11.50 -4.93 14.82
CA ARG A 68 -11.06 -6.24 15.33
C ARG A 68 -11.65 -7.38 14.50
N ASP A 69 -12.95 -7.31 14.20
CA ASP A 69 -13.67 -8.36 13.50
C ASP A 69 -13.20 -8.51 12.05
N ASP A 70 -12.83 -7.41 11.38
CA ASP A 70 -12.28 -7.45 10.02
C ASP A 70 -10.96 -8.23 9.99
N ILE A 71 -10.05 -7.92 10.93
CA ILE A 71 -8.73 -8.58 11.00
C ILE A 71 -8.89 -10.08 11.29
N LEU A 72 -9.76 -10.43 12.24
CA LEU A 72 -10.03 -11.83 12.57
C LEU A 72 -10.77 -12.56 11.44
N GLY A 73 -11.67 -11.86 10.73
CA GLY A 73 -12.37 -12.38 9.56
C GLY A 73 -11.38 -12.73 8.45
N ILE A 74 -10.49 -11.81 8.09
CA ILE A 74 -9.43 -12.04 7.10
C ILE A 74 -8.56 -13.23 7.53
N TYR A 75 -8.14 -13.27 8.79
CA TYR A 75 -7.33 -14.38 9.30
C TYR A 75 -8.03 -15.74 9.20
N LYS A 76 -9.33 -15.81 9.45
CA LYS A 76 -10.12 -17.06 9.34
C LYS A 76 -10.23 -17.53 7.89
N GLU A 77 -10.44 -16.62 6.95
CA GLU A 77 -10.53 -16.94 5.52
C GLU A 77 -9.17 -17.34 4.93
N VAL A 78 -8.10 -16.67 5.37
CA VAL A 78 -6.72 -16.94 4.93
C VAL A 78 -6.15 -18.19 5.60
N GLY A 79 -6.52 -18.46 6.86
CA GLY A 79 -6.04 -19.58 7.66
C GLY A 79 -4.63 -19.40 8.24
N LYS A 80 -4.00 -18.24 8.08
CA LYS A 80 -2.68 -17.90 8.63
C LYS A 80 -2.48 -16.39 8.77
N GLU A 81 -1.35 -15.99 9.35
CA GLU A 81 -0.98 -14.57 9.49
C GLU A 81 -0.83 -13.90 8.11
N PHE A 82 -1.24 -12.64 8.02
CA PHE A 82 -1.25 -11.88 6.77
C PHE A 82 -0.46 -10.58 6.91
N SER A 83 0.02 -10.05 5.79
CA SER A 83 0.80 -8.81 5.75
C SER A 83 -0.06 -7.64 5.29
N ILE A 84 0.24 -6.42 5.76
CA ILE A 84 -0.44 -5.20 5.34
C ILE A 84 0.56 -4.25 4.68
N GLU A 85 0.27 -3.82 3.45
CA GLU A 85 1.01 -2.76 2.77
C GLU A 85 0.13 -1.51 2.63
N ASN A 86 0.38 -0.50 3.46
CA ASN A 86 -0.34 0.76 3.40
C ASN A 86 0.47 1.85 2.67
N THR A 87 -0.05 2.27 1.53
CA THR A 87 0.44 3.41 0.73
C THR A 87 -0.53 4.61 0.78
N GLY A 88 -1.75 4.42 1.29
CA GLY A 88 -2.78 5.44 1.42
C GLY A 88 -3.03 5.82 2.88
N HIS A 89 -4.27 5.67 3.36
CA HIS A 89 -4.68 5.96 4.73
C HIS A 89 -5.25 4.71 5.41
N LEU A 90 -4.60 4.25 6.47
CA LEU A 90 -5.06 3.12 7.29
C LEU A 90 -5.41 3.61 8.69
N THR A 91 -6.63 3.35 9.14
CA THR A 91 -7.04 3.58 10.53
C THR A 91 -7.37 2.25 11.18
N LEU A 92 -6.70 1.96 12.30
CA LEU A 92 -6.97 0.82 13.15
C LEU A 92 -7.93 1.26 14.27
N ASP A 93 -9.09 0.62 14.39
CA ASP A 93 -10.11 1.00 15.36
C ASP A 93 -9.70 0.68 16.82
N GLN A 94 -10.42 1.29 17.77
CA GLN A 94 -10.12 1.18 19.20
C GLN A 94 -10.44 -0.19 19.81
N ASP A 95 -11.25 -0.98 19.13
CA ASP A 95 -11.67 -2.32 19.54
C ASP A 95 -10.61 -3.39 19.25
N ILE A 96 -9.56 -3.06 18.50
CA ILE A 96 -8.47 -3.98 18.18
C ILE A 96 -7.72 -4.35 19.48
N ASP A 97 -7.53 -5.65 19.67
CA ASP A 97 -6.79 -6.20 20.80
C ASP A 97 -5.44 -6.80 20.35
N ARG A 98 -4.71 -7.33 21.33
CA ARG A 98 -3.43 -8.01 21.06
C ARG A 98 -3.61 -9.27 20.20
N GLU A 99 -4.78 -9.90 20.25
CA GLU A 99 -5.06 -11.12 19.49
C GLU A 99 -5.21 -10.80 18.01
N ALA A 100 -5.99 -9.78 17.66
CA ALA A 100 -6.10 -9.29 16.30
C ALA A 100 -4.74 -8.85 15.73
N LEU A 101 -3.91 -8.15 16.51
CA LEU A 101 -2.56 -7.77 16.04
C LEU A 101 -1.61 -8.95 15.83
N ARG A 102 -1.84 -10.10 16.47
CA ARG A 102 -1.04 -11.31 16.21
C ARG A 102 -1.35 -11.91 14.84
N CYS A 103 -2.58 -11.78 14.35
CA CYS A 103 -2.97 -12.21 13.01
C CYS A 103 -2.23 -11.44 11.90
N ILE A 104 -1.64 -10.29 12.22
CA ILE A 104 -0.86 -9.50 11.27
C ILE A 104 0.61 -9.84 11.44
N GLU A 105 1.23 -10.41 10.41
CA GLU A 105 2.65 -10.76 10.42
C GLU A 105 3.51 -9.49 10.42
N LYS A 106 3.28 -8.62 9.42
CA LYS A 106 4.06 -7.42 9.17
C LYS A 106 3.20 -6.30 8.59
N ILE A 107 3.53 -5.06 8.95
CA ILE A 107 2.92 -3.86 8.37
C ILE A 107 4.02 -3.04 7.68
N LYS A 108 3.84 -2.73 6.40
CA LYS A 108 4.70 -1.80 5.65
C LYS A 108 3.91 -0.53 5.40
N ASN A 109 4.35 0.57 5.99
CA ASN A 109 3.64 1.84 5.90
C ASN A 109 4.48 2.88 5.14
N THR A 110 4.02 3.21 3.93
CA THR A 110 4.51 4.34 3.14
C THR A 110 3.50 5.49 3.10
N GLY A 111 2.25 5.26 3.49
CA GLY A 111 1.19 6.25 3.63
C GLY A 111 1.01 6.77 5.06
N SER A 112 -0.23 7.08 5.44
CA SER A 112 -0.61 7.52 6.79
C SER A 112 -1.30 6.37 7.54
N LEU A 113 -0.80 6.06 8.74
CA LEU A 113 -1.38 5.06 9.63
C LEU A 113 -1.81 5.70 10.95
N ARG A 114 -3.06 5.50 11.34
CA ARG A 114 -3.61 5.91 12.63
C ARG A 114 -3.85 4.70 13.51
N ALA A 115 -3.25 4.69 14.70
CA ALA A 115 -3.39 3.62 15.66
C ALA A 115 -3.86 4.14 17.04
N PRO A 116 -4.67 3.37 17.79
CA PRO A 116 -5.05 3.74 19.14
C PRO A 116 -3.83 3.85 20.06
N LYS A 117 -3.82 4.80 20.99
CA LYS A 117 -2.71 5.01 21.96
C LYS A 117 -2.23 3.73 22.65
N HIS A 118 -3.17 2.86 23.05
CA HIS A 118 -2.84 1.64 23.79
C HIS A 118 -2.15 0.57 22.93
N LEU A 119 -2.32 0.61 21.60
CA LEU A 119 -1.70 -0.32 20.65
C LEU A 119 -0.51 0.26 19.90
N HIS A 120 -0.32 1.58 19.93
CA HIS A 120 0.68 2.26 19.11
C HIS A 120 2.07 1.59 19.19
N HIS A 121 2.52 1.22 20.39
CA HIS A 121 3.80 0.52 20.57
C HIS A 121 3.84 -0.87 19.91
N LEU A 122 2.73 -1.63 19.94
CA LEU A 122 2.63 -2.95 19.31
C LEU A 122 2.59 -2.82 17.78
N VAL A 123 1.90 -1.81 17.27
CA VAL A 123 1.88 -1.50 15.84
C VAL A 123 3.28 -1.14 15.34
N LEU A 124 4.04 -0.34 16.10
CA LEU A 124 5.44 -0.04 15.76
C LEU A 124 6.32 -1.30 15.72
N LEU A 125 6.10 -2.29 16.60
CA LEU A 125 6.85 -3.55 16.56
C LEU A 125 6.58 -4.35 15.28
N LYS A 126 5.38 -4.24 14.72
CA LYS A 126 5.00 -4.90 13.46
C LYS A 126 5.49 -4.15 12.22
N ILE A 127 5.90 -2.88 12.38
CA ILE A 127 6.36 -2.03 11.30
C ILE A 127 7.88 -2.05 11.23
N GLY A 128 8.42 -2.79 10.26
CA GLY A 128 9.87 -2.87 10.07
C GLY A 128 10.49 -1.59 9.48
N GLN A 129 9.74 -0.84 8.68
CA GLN A 129 10.20 0.38 8.02
C GLN A 129 9.03 1.38 7.87
N ILE A 130 9.28 2.65 8.20
CA ILE A 130 8.32 3.74 8.09
C ILE A 130 8.82 4.70 7.00
N TYR A 131 8.08 4.77 5.89
CA TYR A 131 8.33 5.76 4.84
C TYR A 131 7.29 6.87 4.81
N GLY A 132 6.15 6.66 5.49
CA GLY A 132 5.08 7.65 5.65
C GLY A 132 4.94 8.15 7.09
N ALA A 133 3.71 8.40 7.53
CA ALA A 133 3.41 8.92 8.87
C ALA A 133 2.66 7.89 9.73
N ILE A 134 2.94 7.89 11.03
CA ILE A 134 2.18 7.12 12.02
C ILE A 134 1.73 8.07 13.11
N GLU A 135 0.42 8.13 13.33
CA GLU A 135 -0.22 8.98 14.32
C GLU A 135 -0.92 8.12 15.38
N LYS A 136 -0.76 8.53 16.65
CA LYS A 136 -1.53 7.99 17.76
C LYS A 136 -2.74 8.88 18.04
N TYR A 137 -3.88 8.27 18.37
CA TYR A 137 -5.07 8.99 18.82
C TYR A 137 -5.60 8.44 20.14
#